data_AF-A0A1F3PU14-F1
#
_entry.id   AF-A0A1F3PU14-F1
#
_cell.length_a   1.000
_cell.length_b   1.000
_cell.length_c   1.000
_cell.angle_alpha   90.00
_cell.angle_beta   90.00
_cell.angle_gamma   90.00
#
_symmetry.space_group_name_H-M   'P 1'
#
loop_
_entity.id
_entity.type
_entity.pdbx_description
1 polymer ?
#
loop_
_entity_poly.entity_id
_entity_poly.type
_entity_poly.pdbx_seq_one_letter_code
_entity_poly.pdbx_strand_id
1 'polypeptide(L)'
;MLLLLIGSLTFTVVNAQDGSGELVSKKGFAILPEAGDIGLGINAVPVFGYFGNMMNGTAGNNISYNFVNGTNTIYGKYYLDATTAVRARIRLAKASTFDKEYVIKDLDVPDPLALVEDIYQIKSCNVQLGAGYELRRGKGRLQGFYGGEVLISYATGGTNYIYGNNYSPDFTTPSTTDFGTNITANGRVQETKTGKTVGMGLRAFIGTEYFFAPKISVAGEFGWGFAYVFTGRGEVTEESWNGTEIKTTVTKDLGGKGYNLDTDNLSGAIALIFHF
;
A
#
# COMPACT_ATOMS: atom_id res chain seq x y z
N MET A 1 8.12 39.64 36.50
CA MET A 1 6.74 39.15 36.67
C MET A 1 6.22 38.76 35.30
N LEU A 2 6.38 37.49 34.92
CA LEU A 2 5.77 36.91 33.72
C LEU A 2 5.43 35.45 34.06
N LEU A 3 4.13 35.17 34.12
CA LEU A 3 3.54 33.94 34.61
C LEU A 3 3.53 32.91 33.46
N LEU A 4 4.30 31.82 33.60
CA LEU A 4 4.31 30.72 32.64
C LEU A 4 3.23 29.70 33.06
N LEU A 5 2.12 29.65 32.32
CA LEU A 5 1.03 28.71 32.57
C LEU A 5 1.37 27.37 31.88
N ILE A 6 1.92 26.42 32.64
CA ILE A 6 2.12 25.03 32.19
C ILE A 6 0.82 24.27 32.46
N GLY A 7 0.04 24.01 31.41
CA GLY A 7 -1.13 23.14 31.48
C GLY A 7 -0.72 21.68 31.59
N SER A 8 -0.77 21.11 32.80
CA SER A 8 -0.63 19.67 33.03
C SER A 8 -1.92 18.93 32.66
N LEU A 9 -1.91 18.12 31.61
CA LEU A 9 -2.96 17.11 31.39
C LEU A 9 -2.78 15.98 32.40
N THR A 10 -3.49 16.05 33.51
CA THR A 10 -3.61 14.93 34.46
C THR A 10 -4.72 13.98 34.01
N PHE A 11 -4.35 12.79 33.54
CA PHE A 11 -5.30 11.69 33.34
C PHE A 11 -5.70 11.11 34.70
N THR A 12 -6.88 11.47 35.20
CA THR A 12 -7.44 10.82 36.39
C THR A 12 -7.88 9.40 36.07
N VAL A 13 -7.21 8.43 36.67
CA VAL A 13 -7.58 7.01 36.61
C VAL A 13 -8.77 6.78 37.53
N VAL A 14 -9.99 6.86 37.00
CA VAL A 14 -11.19 6.40 37.72
C VAL A 14 -11.24 4.88 37.60
N ASN A 15 -10.82 4.19 38.67
CA ASN A 15 -11.08 2.78 38.89
C ASN A 15 -12.52 2.64 39.40
N ALA A 16 -13.43 2.18 38.53
CA ALA A 16 -14.78 1.78 38.94
C ALA A 16 -14.85 0.25 39.05
N GLN A 17 -14.77 -0.21 40.30
CA GLN A 17 -14.85 -1.61 40.73
C GLN A 17 -16.05 -2.37 40.12
N ASP A 18 -15.76 -3.66 39.95
CA ASP A 18 -16.57 -4.88 39.91
C ASP A 18 -18.00 -4.91 39.36
N GLY A 19 -18.21 -5.92 38.52
CA GLY A 19 -19.45 -6.30 37.88
C GLY A 19 -19.19 -7.59 37.10
N SER A 20 -18.78 -8.61 37.84
CA SER A 20 -18.34 -9.95 37.42
C SER A 20 -19.47 -10.84 36.89
N GLY A 21 -20.29 -10.30 35.99
CA GLY A 21 -21.09 -11.11 35.08
C GLY A 21 -20.33 -11.19 33.76
N GLU A 22 -19.68 -12.32 33.50
CA GLU A 22 -19.12 -12.60 32.19
C GLU A 22 -20.21 -12.36 31.14
N LEU A 23 -19.91 -11.50 30.16
CA LEU A 23 -20.94 -10.99 29.27
C LEU A 23 -21.26 -12.08 28.26
N VAL A 24 -22.27 -12.90 28.57
CA VAL A 24 -22.62 -14.10 27.80
C VAL A 24 -23.87 -13.89 26.95
N SER A 25 -23.97 -14.65 25.87
CA SER A 25 -25.17 -14.79 25.06
C SER A 25 -26.27 -15.54 25.82
N LYS A 26 -27.49 -15.56 25.27
CA LYS A 26 -28.59 -16.38 25.80
C LYS A 26 -28.27 -17.89 25.87
N LYS A 27 -27.22 -18.34 25.16
CA LYS A 27 -26.74 -19.72 25.14
C LYS A 27 -25.45 -19.93 25.93
N GLY A 28 -25.01 -18.95 26.73
CA GLY A 28 -23.82 -19.06 27.58
C GLY A 28 -22.49 -18.72 26.91
N PHE A 29 -22.46 -18.47 25.60
CA PHE A 29 -21.20 -18.08 24.91
C PHE A 29 -20.73 -16.68 25.29
N ALA A 30 -19.44 -16.53 25.62
CA ALA A 30 -18.81 -15.24 25.84
C ALA A 30 -18.97 -14.31 24.63
N ILE A 31 -19.42 -13.07 24.88
CA ILE A 31 -19.64 -12.08 23.83
C ILE A 31 -18.34 -11.36 23.47
N LEU A 32 -17.56 -11.03 24.49
CA LEU A 32 -16.30 -10.32 24.33
C LEU A 32 -15.15 -11.30 24.07
N PRO A 33 -14.05 -10.84 23.47
CA PRO A 33 -12.84 -11.61 23.31
C PRO A 33 -12.19 -11.86 24.68
N GLU A 34 -11.55 -13.02 24.81
CA GLU A 34 -10.84 -13.47 26.01
C GLU A 34 -9.34 -13.55 25.74
N ALA A 35 -8.55 -13.73 26.80
CA ALA A 35 -7.10 -13.90 26.67
C ALA A 35 -6.78 -15.11 25.79
N GLY A 36 -5.96 -14.90 24.75
CA GLY A 36 -5.61 -15.92 23.77
C GLY A 36 -6.42 -15.86 22.47
N ASP A 37 -7.55 -15.15 22.44
CA ASP A 37 -8.36 -15.04 21.23
C ASP A 37 -7.63 -14.28 20.12
N ILE A 38 -7.90 -14.68 18.88
CA ILE A 38 -7.44 -13.99 17.68
C ILE A 38 -8.64 -13.29 17.02
N GLY A 39 -8.52 -11.98 16.82
CA GLY A 39 -9.46 -11.20 16.02
C GLY A 39 -8.95 -11.02 14.60
N LEU A 40 -9.71 -11.45 13.60
CA LEU A 40 -9.41 -11.18 12.18
C LEU A 40 -10.43 -10.19 11.62
N GLY A 41 -9.93 -9.04 11.18
CA GLY A 41 -10.72 -7.97 10.59
C GLY A 41 -10.52 -7.91 9.08
N ILE A 42 -11.63 -7.81 8.35
CA ILE A 42 -11.63 -7.38 6.96
C ILE A 42 -11.99 -5.90 6.91
N ASN A 43 -11.13 -5.10 6.31
CA ASN A 43 -11.40 -3.68 6.12
C ASN A 43 -12.48 -3.51 5.04
N ALA A 44 -13.58 -2.83 5.36
CA ALA A 44 -14.68 -2.65 4.42
C ALA A 44 -14.49 -1.48 3.43
N VAL A 45 -13.46 -0.62 3.58
CA VAL A 45 -13.27 0.58 2.74
C VAL A 45 -11.78 0.93 2.48
N PRO A 46 -11.40 1.45 1.28
CA PRO A 46 -10.03 1.85 0.97
C PRO A 46 -9.50 3.04 1.77
N VAL A 47 -8.32 2.89 2.40
CA VAL A 47 -7.72 3.92 3.29
C VAL A 47 -6.67 4.80 2.59
N PHE A 48 -6.14 4.44 1.41
CA PHE A 48 -4.84 4.99 0.98
C PHE A 48 -4.73 5.57 -0.43
N GLY A 49 -5.85 5.94 -1.08
CA GLY A 49 -5.79 6.73 -2.33
C GLY A 49 -5.07 8.10 -2.18
N TYR A 50 -4.82 8.53 -0.94
CA TYR A 50 -4.34 9.87 -0.61
C TYR A 50 -2.81 10.03 -0.62
N PHE A 51 -2.04 9.09 -0.04
CA PHE A 51 -0.58 9.26 0.07
C PHE A 51 0.18 9.05 -1.25
N GLY A 52 -0.36 8.24 -2.18
CA GLY A 52 0.25 8.01 -3.49
C GLY A 52 -0.01 9.14 -4.50
N ASN A 53 -1.17 9.80 -4.42
CA ASN A 53 -1.54 10.88 -5.34
C ASN A 53 -0.95 12.24 -4.95
N MET A 54 -0.50 12.43 -3.70
CA MET A 54 0.01 13.71 -3.21
C MET A 54 1.44 14.05 -3.71
N MET A 55 2.18 13.07 -4.28
CA MET A 55 3.57 13.28 -4.74
C MET A 55 3.78 13.14 -6.25
N ASN A 56 2.74 12.88 -7.06
CA ASN A 56 2.93 12.66 -8.51
C ASN A 56 2.20 13.66 -9.42
N GLY A 57 1.42 14.62 -8.90
CA GLY A 57 0.87 15.74 -9.69
C GLY A 57 0.05 15.36 -10.94
N THR A 58 -0.26 14.07 -11.13
CA THR A 58 -0.93 13.53 -12.31
C THR A 58 -2.30 13.02 -11.87
N ALA A 59 -3.33 13.70 -12.35
CA ALA A 59 -4.70 13.19 -12.32
C ALA A 59 -4.78 11.99 -13.27
N GLY A 60 -4.57 10.77 -12.76
CA GLY A 60 -4.56 9.61 -13.66
C GLY A 60 -4.18 8.25 -13.10
N ASN A 61 -3.97 8.05 -11.80
CA ASN A 61 -3.72 6.71 -11.27
C ASN A 61 -5.04 5.93 -11.10
N ASN A 62 -5.70 5.62 -12.20
CA ASN A 62 -6.77 4.65 -12.20
C ASN A 62 -6.17 3.26 -12.47
N ILE A 63 -5.75 2.57 -11.41
CA ILE A 63 -5.47 1.13 -11.49
C ILE A 63 -6.73 0.41 -11.01
N SER A 64 -7.53 -0.07 -11.94
CA SER A 64 -8.64 -0.98 -11.66
C SER A 64 -8.44 -2.30 -12.40
N TYR A 65 -7.90 -3.30 -11.69
CA TYR A 65 -8.11 -4.72 -11.98
C TYR A 65 -8.31 -5.43 -10.63
N ASN A 66 -9.56 -5.79 -10.33
CA ASN A 66 -10.15 -5.83 -8.98
C ASN A 66 -9.98 -7.17 -8.21
N PHE A 67 -9.91 -7.14 -6.87
CA PHE A 67 -9.91 -8.34 -5.99
C PHE A 67 -10.78 -8.27 -4.70
N VAL A 68 -11.44 -7.21 -4.22
CA VAL A 68 -12.56 -6.45 -4.81
C VAL A 68 -12.62 -5.05 -4.12
N ASN A 69 -11.49 -4.37 -3.91
CA ASN A 69 -11.37 -2.88 -3.93
C ASN A 69 -9.95 -2.40 -3.55
N GLY A 70 -8.98 -2.54 -4.46
CA GLY A 70 -7.74 -1.74 -4.61
C GLY A 70 -6.71 -1.63 -3.46
N THR A 71 -7.07 -1.93 -2.21
CA THR A 71 -6.28 -1.61 -1.01
C THR A 71 -6.47 -2.68 0.08
N ASN A 72 -6.37 -3.95 -0.30
CA ASN A 72 -6.60 -5.09 0.61
C ASN A 72 -5.50 -5.15 1.68
N THR A 73 -5.84 -4.81 2.92
CA THR A 73 -4.95 -4.98 4.08
C THR A 73 -5.59 -5.99 5.02
N ILE A 74 -4.84 -7.00 5.41
CA ILE A 74 -5.26 -7.96 6.44
C ILE A 74 -4.90 -7.36 7.79
N TYR A 75 -5.87 -7.34 8.69
CA TYR A 75 -5.71 -6.82 10.04
C TYR A 75 -6.04 -7.92 11.05
N GLY A 76 -5.12 -8.13 11.99
CA GLY A 76 -5.25 -9.11 13.05
C GLY A 76 -5.02 -8.48 14.42
N LYS A 77 -5.74 -8.99 15.41
CA LYS A 77 -5.54 -8.73 16.84
C LYS A 77 -5.28 -10.05 17.56
N TYR A 78 -4.43 -10.01 18.58
CA TYR A 78 -4.30 -11.09 19.55
C TYR A 78 -4.50 -10.50 20.94
N TYR A 79 -5.48 -11.04 21.67
CA TYR A 79 -5.87 -10.54 22.98
C TYR A 79 -4.95 -11.11 24.04
N LEU A 80 -4.16 -10.25 24.69
CA LEU A 80 -3.29 -10.66 25.79
C LEU A 80 -4.10 -10.84 27.08
N ASP A 81 -5.08 -9.96 27.28
CA ASP A 81 -6.05 -10.01 28.38
C ASP A 81 -7.35 -9.29 27.96
N ALA A 82 -8.30 -9.13 28.89
CA ALA A 82 -9.59 -8.49 28.63
C ALA A 82 -9.50 -7.00 28.24
N THR A 83 -8.37 -6.35 28.54
CA THR A 83 -8.12 -4.93 28.37
C THR A 83 -6.97 -4.61 27.43
N THR A 84 -6.19 -5.59 26.99
CA THR A 84 -5.01 -5.37 26.16
C THR A 84 -4.91 -6.35 24.98
N ALA A 85 -4.48 -5.85 23.83
CA ALA A 85 -4.26 -6.63 22.63
C ALA A 85 -3.03 -6.15 21.85
N VAL A 86 -2.34 -7.07 21.19
CA VAL A 86 -1.34 -6.73 20.16
C VAL A 86 -1.97 -6.85 18.78
N ARG A 87 -1.49 -6.03 17.85
CA ARG A 87 -2.10 -5.91 16.52
C ARG A 87 -1.06 -6.06 15.44
N ALA A 88 -1.46 -6.69 14.35
CA ALA A 88 -0.66 -6.81 13.15
C ALA A 88 -1.46 -6.33 11.93
N ARG A 89 -0.75 -5.69 11.01
CA ARG A 89 -1.25 -5.35 9.68
C ARG A 89 -0.29 -5.86 8.64
N ILE A 90 -0.85 -6.46 7.60
CA ILE A 90 -0.09 -6.86 6.43
C ILE A 90 -0.83 -6.49 5.16
N ARG A 91 -0.11 -5.84 4.26
CA ARG A 91 -0.52 -5.59 2.88
C ARG A 91 0.55 -6.15 1.97
N LEU A 92 0.14 -7.00 1.04
CA LEU A 92 0.99 -7.49 -0.05
C LEU A 92 0.23 -7.24 -1.35
N ALA A 93 0.75 -6.37 -2.21
CA ALA A 93 0.26 -6.27 -3.58
C ALA A 93 1.43 -6.31 -4.55
N LYS A 94 1.27 -7.14 -5.56
CA LYS A 94 2.12 -7.20 -6.73
C LYS A 94 1.21 -7.26 -7.93
N ALA A 95 1.47 -6.43 -8.92
CA ALA A 95 0.73 -6.44 -10.17
C ALA A 95 1.71 -6.47 -11.34
N SER A 96 1.32 -7.15 -12.40
CA SER A 96 1.98 -7.10 -13.70
C SER A 96 0.90 -7.10 -14.77
N THR A 97 0.93 -6.11 -15.64
CA THR A 97 0.07 -6.06 -16.83
C THR A 97 0.95 -6.10 -18.06
N PHE A 98 0.40 -6.64 -19.13
CA PHE A 98 1.06 -6.77 -20.42
C PHE A 98 0.13 -6.24 -21.48
N ASP A 99 0.69 -5.46 -22.39
CA ASP A 99 0.13 -5.17 -23.69
C ASP A 99 1.10 -5.74 -24.74
N LYS A 100 0.54 -6.40 -25.76
CA LYS A 100 1.31 -7.15 -26.75
C LYS A 100 0.80 -6.79 -28.12
N GLU A 101 1.70 -6.36 -28.99
CA GLU A 101 1.39 -5.99 -30.35
C GLU A 101 2.28 -6.75 -31.33
N TYR A 102 1.69 -7.17 -32.45
CA TYR A 102 2.44 -7.79 -33.53
C TYR A 102 3.09 -6.73 -34.42
N VAL A 103 4.34 -6.96 -34.78
CA VAL A 103 5.12 -6.13 -35.70
C VAL A 103 5.69 -7.01 -36.80
N ILE A 104 5.80 -6.48 -38.01
CA ILE A 104 6.47 -7.19 -39.11
C ILE A 104 7.93 -7.41 -38.74
N LYS A 105 8.42 -8.62 -38.95
CA LYS A 105 9.80 -9.00 -38.68
C LYS A 105 10.73 -8.33 -39.68
N ASP A 106 11.80 -7.73 -39.18
CA ASP A 106 12.85 -7.18 -40.03
C ASP A 106 13.68 -8.31 -40.67
N LEU A 107 13.71 -8.34 -42.00
CA LEU A 107 14.36 -9.33 -42.86
C LEU A 107 14.92 -8.64 -44.09
N ASP A 108 16.04 -9.13 -44.64
CA ASP A 108 16.67 -8.56 -45.84
C ASP A 108 15.71 -8.54 -47.04
N VAL A 109 14.82 -9.54 -47.09
CA VAL A 109 13.68 -9.60 -47.99
C VAL A 109 12.41 -9.51 -47.12
N PRO A 110 11.67 -8.39 -47.16
CA PRO A 110 10.47 -8.21 -46.36
C PRO A 110 9.41 -9.28 -46.64
N ASP A 111 8.87 -9.87 -45.56
CA ASP A 111 7.74 -10.81 -45.61
C ASP A 111 6.63 -10.30 -44.67
N PRO A 112 5.47 -9.87 -45.21
CA PRO A 112 4.38 -9.35 -44.38
C PRO A 112 3.71 -10.42 -43.50
N LEU A 113 4.01 -11.70 -43.70
CA LEU A 113 3.51 -12.81 -42.89
C LEU A 113 4.48 -13.19 -41.75
N ALA A 114 5.73 -12.74 -41.83
CA ALA A 114 6.70 -12.93 -40.76
C ALA A 114 6.47 -11.86 -39.68
N LEU A 115 5.95 -12.27 -38.52
CA LEU A 115 5.64 -11.38 -37.40
C LEU A 115 6.49 -11.69 -36.18
N VAL A 116 6.77 -10.65 -35.39
CA VAL A 116 7.36 -10.71 -34.05
C VAL A 116 6.49 -9.95 -33.07
N GLU A 117 6.65 -10.20 -31.77
CA GLU A 117 5.89 -9.52 -30.72
C GLU A 117 6.71 -8.38 -30.10
N ASP A 118 6.11 -7.21 -30.00
CA ASP A 118 6.53 -6.16 -29.08
C ASP A 118 5.68 -6.25 -27.80
N ILE A 119 6.31 -6.14 -26.63
CA ILE A 119 5.65 -6.30 -25.33
C ILE A 119 5.88 -5.06 -24.47
N TYR A 120 4.79 -4.42 -24.08
CA TYR A 120 4.77 -3.39 -23.04
C TYR A 120 4.32 -4.02 -21.72
N GLN A 121 5.17 -3.93 -20.69
CA GLN A 121 4.90 -4.55 -19.39
C GLN A 121 5.00 -3.52 -18.26
N ILE A 122 3.90 -3.30 -17.53
CA ILE A 122 3.90 -2.48 -16.31
C ILE A 122 3.97 -3.41 -15.09
N LYS A 123 4.85 -3.11 -14.15
CA LYS A 123 5.03 -3.84 -12.88
C LYS A 123 4.87 -2.91 -11.71
N SER A 124 4.21 -3.39 -10.66
CA SER A 124 4.19 -2.71 -9.37
C SER A 124 4.31 -3.70 -8.22
N CYS A 125 4.91 -3.25 -7.14
CA CYS A 125 4.98 -3.95 -5.88
C CYS A 125 4.77 -2.94 -4.75
N ASN A 126 3.90 -3.29 -3.82
CA ASN A 126 3.65 -2.53 -2.60
C ASN A 126 3.46 -3.50 -1.43
N VAL A 127 4.30 -3.35 -0.43
CA VAL A 127 4.27 -4.10 0.82
C VAL A 127 4.11 -3.12 1.96
N GLN A 128 3.24 -3.43 2.91
CA GLN A 128 3.13 -2.69 4.17
C GLN A 128 3.02 -3.69 5.32
N LEU A 129 3.76 -3.41 6.38
CA LEU A 129 3.70 -4.12 7.63
C LEU A 129 3.43 -3.11 8.75
N GLY A 130 2.62 -3.51 9.71
CA GLY A 130 2.37 -2.71 10.90
C GLY A 130 2.26 -3.59 12.13
N ALA A 131 2.75 -3.07 13.26
CA ALA A 131 2.61 -3.70 14.56
C ALA A 131 2.17 -2.64 15.57
N GLY A 132 1.22 -2.98 16.43
CA GLY A 132 0.67 -2.03 17.40
C GLY A 132 0.24 -2.67 18.71
N TYR A 133 0.06 -1.83 19.71
CA TYR A 133 -0.43 -2.18 21.03
C TYR A 133 -1.72 -1.42 21.30
N GLU A 134 -2.77 -2.14 21.68
CA GLU A 134 -4.12 -1.64 21.91
C GLU A 134 -4.54 -1.85 23.36
N LEU A 135 -5.00 -0.76 23.97
CA LEU A 135 -5.63 -0.71 25.26
C LEU A 135 -7.14 -0.55 25.05
N ARG A 136 -7.93 -1.28 25.83
CA ARG A 136 -9.38 -1.34 25.73
C ARG A 136 -10.00 -0.86 27.03
N ARG A 137 -11.10 -0.12 26.92
CA ARG A 137 -11.86 0.38 28.05
C ARG A 137 -13.34 0.37 27.73
N GLY A 138 -14.12 -0.31 28.56
CA GLY A 138 -15.56 -0.35 28.43
C GLY A 138 -16.16 -1.45 29.29
N LYS A 139 -17.42 -1.30 29.63
CA LYS A 139 -18.26 -2.38 30.16
C LYS A 139 -19.35 -2.61 29.13
N GLY A 140 -19.72 -3.84 28.87
CA GLY A 140 -20.79 -4.12 27.91
C GLY A 140 -20.30 -4.55 26.53
N ARG A 141 -21.23 -4.50 25.57
CA ARG A 141 -21.00 -4.78 24.15
C ARG A 141 -20.30 -3.66 23.39
N LEU A 142 -20.28 -2.44 23.93
CA LEU A 142 -19.55 -1.31 23.37
C LEU A 142 -18.23 -1.16 24.12
N GLN A 143 -17.13 -1.31 23.40
CA GLN A 143 -15.77 -1.24 23.94
C GLN A 143 -15.04 -0.09 23.25
N GLY A 144 -14.52 0.86 24.03
CA GLY A 144 -13.56 1.83 23.53
C GLY A 144 -12.18 1.19 23.43
N PHE A 145 -11.38 1.61 22.46
CA PHE A 145 -9.98 1.18 22.37
C PHE A 145 -9.09 2.33 21.90
N TYR A 146 -7.82 2.31 22.28
CA TYR A 146 -6.82 3.31 21.90
C TYR A 146 -5.42 2.71 21.99
N GLY A 147 -4.44 3.33 21.34
CA GLY A 147 -3.08 2.83 21.40
C GLY A 147 -2.15 3.46 20.38
N GLY A 148 -1.04 2.77 20.13
CA GLY A 148 0.00 3.20 19.21
C GLY A 148 0.51 2.07 18.34
N GLU A 149 1.00 2.42 17.16
CA GLU A 149 1.56 1.47 16.20
C GLU A 149 2.69 2.05 15.38
N VAL A 150 3.54 1.14 14.91
CA VAL A 150 4.62 1.40 13.97
C VAL A 150 4.26 0.79 12.63
N LEU A 151 4.63 1.49 11.55
CA LEU A 151 4.36 1.11 10.19
C LEU A 151 5.66 1.14 9.38
N ILE A 152 5.84 0.15 8.52
CA ILE A 152 6.90 0.13 7.51
C ILE A 152 6.24 -0.18 6.17
N SER A 153 6.64 0.54 5.12
CA SER A 153 6.17 0.30 3.77
C SER A 153 7.32 0.26 2.78
N TYR A 154 7.12 -0.53 1.73
CA TYR A 154 7.99 -0.62 0.57
C TYR A 154 7.14 -0.54 -0.68
N ALA A 155 7.54 0.31 -1.63
CA ALA A 155 6.90 0.40 -2.93
C ALA A 155 7.93 0.54 -4.04
N THR A 156 7.69 -0.12 -5.16
CA THR A 156 8.48 0.04 -6.38
C THR A 156 7.59 -0.20 -7.58
N GLY A 157 7.94 0.43 -8.69
CA GLY A 157 7.26 0.22 -9.96
C GLY A 157 8.26 0.22 -11.10
N GLY A 158 7.79 -0.16 -12.27
CA GLY A 158 8.53 0.03 -13.48
C GLY A 158 7.77 -0.44 -14.69
N THR A 159 8.31 -0.07 -15.83
CA THR A 159 7.80 -0.36 -17.15
C THR A 159 8.93 -0.97 -17.96
N ASN A 160 8.65 -2.08 -18.63
CA ASN A 160 9.59 -2.71 -19.54
C ASN A 160 8.98 -2.69 -20.94
N TYR A 161 9.80 -2.41 -21.93
CA TYR A 161 9.50 -2.56 -23.34
C TYR A 161 10.44 -3.63 -23.89
N ILE A 162 9.87 -4.72 -24.40
CA ILE A 162 10.61 -5.81 -25.02
C ILE A 162 10.27 -5.75 -26.50
N TYR A 163 11.30 -5.59 -27.32
CA TYR A 163 11.14 -5.44 -28.76
C TYR A 163 11.43 -6.74 -29.48
N GLY A 164 10.55 -7.11 -30.41
CA GLY A 164 10.68 -8.31 -31.22
C GLY A 164 11.77 -8.17 -32.30
N ASN A 165 11.94 -6.96 -32.84
CA ASN A 165 13.01 -6.63 -33.77
C ASN A 165 14.15 -5.90 -33.05
N ASN A 166 15.38 -6.36 -33.24
CA ASN A 166 16.59 -5.78 -32.64
C ASN A 166 17.29 -4.84 -33.63
N TYR A 167 18.02 -3.87 -33.09
CA TYR A 167 18.98 -3.09 -33.88
C TYR A 167 20.06 -4.00 -34.48
N SER A 168 20.41 -3.76 -35.73
CA SER A 168 21.54 -4.39 -36.41
C SER A 168 22.15 -3.42 -37.43
N PRO A 169 23.32 -3.74 -38.03
CA PRO A 169 23.87 -2.95 -39.13
C PRO A 169 22.93 -2.81 -40.33
N ASP A 170 22.12 -3.85 -40.58
CA ASP A 170 21.16 -3.89 -41.69
C ASP A 170 19.81 -3.23 -41.30
N PHE A 171 19.48 -3.23 -40.01
CA PHE A 171 18.26 -2.66 -39.43
C PHE A 171 18.60 -1.63 -38.36
N THR A 172 19.03 -0.45 -38.80
CA THR A 172 19.43 0.65 -37.91
C THR A 172 18.24 1.44 -37.36
N THR A 173 17.03 1.20 -37.88
CA THR A 173 15.74 1.69 -37.38
C THR A 173 14.71 0.55 -37.40
N PRO A 174 14.81 -0.42 -36.48
CA PRO A 174 13.96 -1.61 -36.49
C PRO A 174 12.48 -1.24 -36.40
N SER A 175 11.65 -2.01 -37.08
CA SER A 175 10.19 -1.86 -36.98
C SER A 175 9.75 -2.13 -35.54
N THR A 176 8.95 -1.24 -34.95
CA THR A 176 8.49 -1.36 -33.56
C THR A 176 7.16 -0.66 -33.34
N THR A 177 6.41 -1.12 -32.35
CA THR A 177 5.16 -0.50 -31.88
C THR A 177 5.45 0.73 -31.02
N ASP A 178 4.68 1.79 -31.24
CA ASP A 178 4.63 2.94 -30.33
C ASP A 178 3.53 2.73 -29.27
N PHE A 179 3.94 2.46 -28.04
CA PHE A 179 3.11 2.39 -26.84
C PHE A 179 2.93 3.77 -26.17
N GLY A 180 3.30 4.85 -26.85
CA GLY A 180 3.07 6.25 -26.48
C GLY A 180 4.22 6.94 -25.76
N THR A 181 5.06 6.19 -25.03
CA THR A 181 6.20 6.74 -24.26
C THR A 181 7.52 6.01 -24.49
N ASN A 182 7.54 5.01 -25.37
CA ASN A 182 8.71 4.17 -25.60
C ASN A 182 9.60 4.65 -26.76
N ILE A 183 9.07 5.47 -27.66
CA ILE A 183 9.85 6.04 -28.76
C ILE A 183 10.43 7.39 -28.33
N THR A 184 11.71 7.59 -28.58
CA THR A 184 12.44 8.84 -28.28
C THR A 184 12.96 9.45 -29.59
N ALA A 185 13.50 10.67 -29.53
CA ALA A 185 14.01 11.34 -30.73
C ALA A 185 15.12 10.56 -31.46
N ASN A 186 15.91 9.75 -30.74
CA ASN A 186 17.11 9.09 -31.29
C ASN A 186 17.14 7.57 -31.04
N GLY A 187 16.06 6.97 -30.55
CA GLY A 187 16.05 5.57 -30.13
C GLY A 187 14.77 5.18 -29.43
N ARG A 188 14.82 4.15 -28.60
CA ARG A 188 13.65 3.63 -27.87
C ARG A 188 13.99 3.19 -26.45
N VAL A 189 13.06 3.40 -25.52
CA VAL A 189 13.17 3.04 -24.11
C VAL A 189 13.04 1.53 -23.97
N GLN A 190 13.94 0.87 -23.24
CA GLN A 190 13.79 -0.55 -22.89
C GLN A 190 13.19 -0.73 -21.49
N GLU A 191 13.52 0.19 -20.57
CA GLU A 191 13.11 0.06 -19.19
C GLU A 191 12.97 1.43 -18.54
N THR A 192 11.91 1.62 -17.76
CA THR A 192 11.75 2.74 -16.83
C THR A 192 11.50 2.15 -15.46
N LYS A 193 12.47 2.28 -14.56
CA LYS A 193 12.34 1.88 -13.15
C LYS A 193 11.96 3.10 -12.34
N THR A 194 10.84 3.02 -11.62
CA THR A 194 10.54 3.98 -10.56
C THR A 194 11.49 3.74 -9.40
N GLY A 195 11.94 4.81 -8.76
CA GLY A 195 12.74 4.74 -7.54
C GLY A 195 12.08 3.89 -6.45
N LYS A 196 12.88 3.04 -5.80
CA LYS A 196 12.42 2.25 -4.66
C LYS A 196 12.06 3.18 -3.51
N THR A 197 10.83 3.09 -3.05
CA THR A 197 10.31 3.92 -1.97
C THR A 197 10.18 3.10 -0.69
N VAL A 198 10.78 3.60 0.39
CA VAL A 198 10.67 3.05 1.73
C VAL A 198 10.00 4.08 2.63
N GLY A 199 8.95 3.67 3.31
CA GLY A 199 8.22 4.48 4.28
C GLY A 199 8.33 3.91 5.68
N MET A 200 8.37 4.80 6.66
CA MET A 200 8.27 4.50 8.08
C MET A 200 7.19 5.38 8.68
N GLY A 201 6.41 4.87 9.63
CA GLY A 201 5.34 5.62 10.27
C GLY A 201 5.19 5.27 11.73
N LEU A 202 4.78 6.26 12.51
CA LEU A 202 4.33 6.14 13.89
C LEU A 202 2.91 6.70 13.95
N ARG A 203 1.98 5.94 14.53
CA ARG A 203 0.57 6.33 14.55
C ARG A 203 -0.06 6.06 15.91
N ALA A 204 -0.72 7.07 16.45
CA ALA A 204 -1.66 6.92 17.55
C ALA A 204 -3.05 6.67 17.00
N PHE A 205 -3.86 5.89 17.71
CA PHE A 205 -5.22 5.59 17.30
C PHE A 205 -6.18 5.55 18.49
N ILE A 206 -7.45 5.83 18.20
CA ILE A 206 -8.58 5.72 19.12
C ILE A 206 -9.83 5.29 18.36
N GLY A 207 -10.67 4.46 18.96
CA GLY A 207 -11.85 3.94 18.29
C GLY A 207 -12.83 3.29 19.24
N THR A 208 -13.90 2.77 18.65
CA THR A 208 -14.96 2.05 19.35
C THR A 208 -15.31 0.78 18.59
N GLU A 209 -15.57 -0.29 19.32
CA GLU A 209 -15.92 -1.60 18.82
C GLU A 209 -17.21 -2.09 19.47
N TYR A 210 -18.20 -2.46 18.66
CA TYR A 210 -19.51 -2.91 19.11
C TYR A 210 -19.76 -4.38 18.75
N PHE A 211 -20.03 -5.20 19.77
CA PHE A 211 -20.29 -6.64 19.65
C PHE A 211 -21.80 -6.91 19.51
N PHE A 212 -22.24 -7.11 18.28
CA PHE A 212 -23.65 -7.40 17.99
C PHE A 212 -24.00 -8.89 18.18
N ALA A 213 -23.01 -9.78 18.05
CA ALA A 213 -23.12 -11.22 18.29
C ALA A 213 -21.88 -11.74 19.05
N PRO A 214 -21.93 -12.96 19.63
CA PRO A 214 -20.79 -13.49 20.36
C PRO A 214 -19.56 -13.58 19.49
N LYS A 215 -18.44 -13.00 19.93
CA LYS A 215 -17.16 -12.98 19.20
C LYS A 215 -17.23 -12.32 17.80
N ILE A 216 -18.28 -11.57 17.48
CA ILE A 216 -18.41 -10.84 16.20
C ILE A 216 -18.73 -9.37 16.48
N SER A 217 -17.94 -8.48 15.89
CA SER A 217 -18.01 -7.05 16.17
C SER A 217 -17.87 -6.18 14.92
N VAL A 218 -18.32 -4.94 15.06
CA VAL A 218 -18.05 -3.85 14.12
C VAL A 218 -17.22 -2.79 14.83
N ALA A 219 -16.09 -2.38 14.25
CA ALA A 219 -15.21 -1.36 14.82
C ALA A 219 -15.06 -0.15 13.90
N GLY A 220 -15.01 1.04 14.48
CA GLY A 220 -14.56 2.27 13.83
C GLY A 220 -13.33 2.82 14.54
N GLU A 221 -12.34 3.27 13.77
CA GLU A 221 -11.06 3.78 14.27
C GLU A 221 -10.71 5.14 13.64
N PHE A 222 -10.13 6.02 14.44
CA PHE A 222 -9.47 7.26 14.04
C PHE A 222 -7.99 7.18 14.40
N GLY A 223 -7.15 7.87 13.64
CA GLY A 223 -5.75 7.97 13.95
C GLY A 223 -5.13 9.31 13.63
N TRP A 224 -3.95 9.48 14.20
CA TRP A 224 -3.08 10.62 13.96
C TRP A 224 -1.66 10.08 13.88
N GLY A 225 -0.97 10.39 12.78
CA GLY A 225 0.25 9.71 12.45
C GLY A 225 1.31 10.61 11.84
N PHE A 226 2.54 10.32 12.19
CA PHE A 226 3.72 10.80 11.49
C PHE A 226 4.16 9.73 10.49
N ALA A 227 4.47 10.15 9.26
CA ALA A 227 5.08 9.30 8.25
C ALA A 227 6.30 9.99 7.66
N TYR A 228 7.37 9.23 7.47
CA TYR A 228 8.57 9.63 6.74
C TYR A 228 8.77 8.68 5.56
N VAL A 229 9.07 9.22 4.39
CA VAL A 229 9.26 8.46 3.16
C VAL A 229 10.55 8.89 2.48
N PHE A 230 11.30 7.90 2.01
CA PHE A 230 12.46 8.06 1.15
C PHE A 230 12.25 7.30 -0.15
N THR A 231 12.51 7.97 -1.27
CA THR A 231 12.46 7.39 -2.61
C THR A 231 13.86 7.48 -3.21
N GLY A 232 14.43 6.31 -3.52
CA GLY A 232 15.68 6.22 -4.27
C GLY A 232 15.52 6.76 -5.69
N ARG A 233 16.62 6.77 -6.45
CA ARG A 233 16.58 7.22 -7.85
C ARG A 233 15.83 6.22 -8.72
N GLY A 234 14.97 6.73 -9.59
CA GLY A 234 14.49 6.04 -10.77
C GLY A 234 15.53 6.05 -11.88
N GLU A 235 15.37 5.13 -12.82
CA GLU A 235 16.29 4.93 -13.94
C GLU A 235 15.49 4.71 -15.22
N VAL A 236 15.89 5.36 -16.31
CA VAL A 236 15.39 5.12 -17.66
C VAL A 236 16.55 4.59 -18.49
N THR A 237 16.37 3.40 -19.06
CA THR A 237 17.32 2.75 -19.95
C THR A 237 16.79 2.83 -21.38
N GLU A 238 17.56 3.47 -22.25
CA GLU A 238 17.26 3.64 -23.67
C GLU A 238 18.29 2.89 -24.51
N GLU A 239 17.86 2.31 -25.62
CA GLU A 239 18.74 1.82 -26.67
C GLU A 239 18.60 2.68 -27.93
N SER A 240 19.70 2.86 -28.65
CA SER A 240 19.78 3.63 -29.89
C SER A 240 20.88 3.06 -30.77
N TRP A 241 20.81 3.29 -32.08
CA TRP A 241 21.91 2.97 -32.99
C TRP A 241 22.87 4.16 -33.11
N ASN A 242 24.16 3.96 -32.86
CA ASN A 242 25.16 5.04 -32.96
C ASN A 242 25.85 5.15 -34.33
N GLY A 243 25.44 4.34 -35.30
CA GLY A 243 26.05 4.22 -36.63
C GLY A 243 26.93 2.98 -36.80
N THR A 244 27.32 2.32 -35.72
CA THR A 244 28.16 1.11 -35.76
C THR A 244 27.64 -0.01 -34.85
N GLU A 245 27.12 0.35 -33.69
CA GLU A 245 26.62 -0.59 -32.69
C GLU A 245 25.44 -0.02 -31.91
N ILE A 246 24.82 -0.89 -31.10
CA ILE A 246 23.77 -0.50 -30.16
C ILE A 246 24.41 0.26 -29.01
N LYS A 247 23.93 1.49 -28.79
CA LYS A 247 24.30 2.32 -27.64
C LYS A 247 23.16 2.29 -26.62
N THR A 248 23.48 1.81 -25.42
CA THR A 248 22.60 1.91 -24.26
C THR A 248 22.90 3.16 -23.45
N THR A 249 21.87 3.98 -23.19
CA THR A 249 21.96 5.18 -22.35
C THR A 249 21.10 4.97 -21.11
N VAL A 250 21.67 5.22 -19.93
CA VAL A 250 20.93 5.16 -18.66
C VAL A 250 20.86 6.57 -18.06
N THR A 251 19.66 7.10 -17.95
CA THR A 251 19.37 8.38 -17.29
C THR A 251 18.78 8.11 -15.92
N LYS A 252 19.20 8.86 -14.90
CA LYS A 252 18.68 8.70 -13.53
C LYS A 252 17.99 9.98 -13.07
N ASP A 253 16.88 9.83 -12.37
CA ASP A 253 16.29 10.95 -11.63
C ASP A 253 17.02 11.16 -10.29
N LEU A 254 16.62 12.17 -9.53
CA LEU A 254 17.27 12.55 -8.27
C LEU A 254 16.71 11.79 -7.04
N GLY A 255 15.62 11.05 -7.19
CA GLY A 255 14.83 10.53 -6.06
C GLY A 255 14.25 11.65 -5.19
N GLY A 256 13.88 11.33 -3.94
CA GLY A 256 13.28 12.31 -3.04
C GLY A 256 13.11 11.82 -1.60
N LYS A 257 12.75 12.74 -0.72
CA LYS A 257 12.35 12.45 0.67
C LYS A 257 11.24 13.40 1.10
N GLY A 258 10.38 12.94 1.99
CA GLY A 258 9.27 13.73 2.52
C GLY A 258 8.80 13.22 3.87
N TYR A 259 8.10 14.08 4.59
CA TYR A 259 7.39 13.70 5.80
C TYR A 259 6.00 14.31 5.82
N ASN A 260 5.11 13.69 6.58
CA ASN A 260 3.79 14.19 6.84
C ASN A 260 3.41 13.90 8.30
N LEU A 261 2.67 14.81 8.91
CA LEU A 261 2.05 14.63 10.20
C LEU A 261 0.61 15.11 10.05
N ASP A 262 -0.33 14.18 10.05
CA ASP A 262 -1.71 14.52 9.77
C ASP A 262 -2.64 13.54 10.51
N THR A 263 -3.87 14.00 10.72
CA THR A 263 -4.95 13.13 11.15
C THR A 263 -5.32 12.24 9.98
N ASP A 264 -5.38 10.92 10.18
CA ASP A 264 -6.08 10.10 9.21
C ASP A 264 -7.57 10.14 9.49
N ASN A 265 -8.31 10.56 8.48
CA ASN A 265 -9.75 10.58 8.55
C ASN A 265 -10.23 9.13 8.65
N LEU A 266 -11.33 8.95 9.39
CA LEU A 266 -12.31 7.88 9.29
C LEU A 266 -12.47 7.48 7.82
N SER A 267 -11.59 6.61 7.32
CA SER A 267 -11.54 6.25 5.90
C SER A 267 -12.66 5.24 5.60
N GLY A 268 -13.83 5.45 6.23
CA GLY A 268 -14.94 4.52 6.28
C GLY A 268 -14.56 3.15 6.80
N ALA A 269 -13.43 2.97 7.50
CA ALA A 269 -12.92 1.68 7.95
C ALA A 269 -13.77 1.16 9.12
N ILE A 270 -15.01 0.84 8.80
CA ILE A 270 -15.88 -0.05 9.54
C ILE A 270 -15.26 -1.43 9.32
N ALA A 271 -14.55 -1.93 10.32
CA ALA A 271 -14.01 -3.28 10.29
C ALA A 271 -15.05 -4.24 10.86
N LEU A 272 -15.43 -5.24 10.07
CA LEU A 272 -16.10 -6.42 10.59
C LEU A 272 -15.02 -7.36 11.10
N ILE A 273 -15.09 -7.73 12.39
CA ILE A 273 -14.06 -8.52 13.06
C ILE A 273 -14.68 -9.80 13.64
N PHE A 274 -14.07 -10.93 13.32
CA PHE A 274 -14.40 -12.23 13.87
C PHE A 274 -13.33 -12.65 14.87
N HIS A 275 -13.76 -13.09 16.04
CA HIS A 275 -12.89 -13.52 17.15
C HIS A 275 -13.07 -15.02 17.37
N PHE A 276 -11.98 -15.72 17.68
CA PHE A 276 -11.97 -17.18 17.90
C PHE A 276 -10.73 -17.61 18.69
#